data_AF-A0A2V6YA25-F1
#
_entry.id   AF-A0A2V6YA25-F1
#
_cell.length_a   1.000
_cell.length_b   1.000
_cell.length_c   1.000
_cell.angle_alpha   90.00
_cell.angle_beta   90.00
_cell.angle_gamma   90.00
#
_symmetry.space_group_name_H-M   'P 1'
#
loop_
_entity.id
_entity.type
_entity.pdbx_description
1 polymer ?
#
loop_
_entity_poly.entity_id
_entity_poly.type
_entity_poly.pdbx_seq_one_letter_code
_entity_poly.pdbx_strand_id
1 'polypeptide(L)'
;MLSRGGVAGFVWGFVAVALSAGCATQRSAGSPVVMDRGSSWDTASIAGVWEGEVWEMPTHYLQGVRRITLNISRDGRWTATSAGTTCASGTLSVRGSLVVLGGERTGPDFCMPYSVASSDGRMNAVFETSFKARQASAMIDLQRVREPMPEAAQGPTQP
;
A
#
# COMPACT_ATOMS: atom_id res chain seq x y z
N MET A 1 22.59 -21.11 -73.90
CA MET A 1 21.17 -20.77 -74.11
C MET A 1 20.33 -21.65 -73.19
N LEU A 2 19.39 -21.05 -72.46
CA LEU A 2 18.50 -21.69 -71.48
C LEU A 2 17.58 -22.76 -72.11
N SER A 3 17.18 -23.77 -71.33
CA SER A 3 15.78 -24.08 -70.96
C SER A 3 15.74 -25.44 -70.20
N ARG A 4 15.50 -25.49 -68.87
CA ARG A 4 14.22 -25.56 -68.13
C ARG A 4 13.37 -26.84 -68.37
N GLY A 5 13.24 -27.63 -67.30
CA GLY A 5 12.19 -28.63 -67.00
C GLY A 5 12.57 -29.30 -65.66
N GLY A 6 11.99 -28.97 -64.51
CA GLY A 6 10.69 -29.43 -63.99
C GLY A 6 10.77 -30.94 -63.70
N VAL A 7 10.61 -31.48 -62.49
CA VAL A 7 9.42 -31.42 -61.61
C VAL A 7 9.72 -32.05 -60.24
N ALA A 8 9.15 -31.43 -59.20
CA ALA A 8 8.66 -31.92 -57.89
C ALA A 8 9.45 -32.88 -56.98
N GLY A 9 9.60 -32.43 -55.74
CA GLY A 9 9.79 -33.26 -54.55
C GLY A 9 9.54 -32.43 -53.28
N PHE A 10 8.34 -31.85 -53.13
CA PHE A 10 7.94 -31.14 -51.93
C PHE A 10 7.66 -32.16 -50.81
N VAL A 11 8.60 -32.34 -49.89
CA VAL A 11 8.39 -33.13 -48.68
C VAL A 11 7.77 -32.22 -47.62
N TRP A 12 6.47 -32.41 -47.36
CA TRP A 12 5.75 -31.79 -46.25
C TRP A 12 6.20 -32.41 -44.92
N GLY A 13 7.01 -31.68 -44.16
CA GLY A 13 7.25 -31.97 -42.75
C GLY A 13 6.17 -31.33 -41.88
N PHE A 14 5.21 -32.12 -41.38
CA PHE A 14 4.28 -31.67 -40.35
C PHE A 14 5.03 -31.56 -39.01
N VAL A 15 5.22 -30.34 -38.51
CA VAL A 15 5.62 -30.11 -37.11
C VAL A 15 4.34 -30.10 -36.27
N ALA A 16 4.13 -31.15 -35.49
CA ALA A 16 3.11 -31.17 -34.46
C ALA A 16 3.62 -30.39 -33.24
N VAL A 17 3.20 -29.13 -33.08
CA VAL A 17 3.40 -28.39 -31.83
C VAL A 17 2.32 -28.83 -30.86
N ALA A 18 2.68 -29.73 -29.95
CA ALA A 18 1.85 -30.05 -28.80
C ALA A 18 1.85 -28.85 -27.84
N LEU A 19 0.85 -27.98 -27.95
CA LEU A 19 0.55 -26.97 -26.94
C LEU A 19 -0.06 -27.67 -25.73
N SER A 20 0.80 -28.19 -24.85
CA SER A 20 0.39 -28.53 -23.50
C SER A 20 -0.03 -27.25 -22.79
N ALA A 21 -1.34 -26.96 -22.82
CA ALA A 21 -1.97 -25.95 -22.00
C ALA A 21 -1.93 -26.41 -20.53
N GLY A 22 -0.75 -26.26 -19.92
CA GLY A 22 -0.62 -26.27 -18.47
C GLY A 22 -1.09 -24.93 -17.95
N CYS A 23 -2.28 -24.89 -17.35
CA CYS A 23 -2.73 -23.77 -16.55
C CYS A 23 -1.75 -23.59 -15.38
N ALA A 24 -0.72 -22.77 -15.58
CA ALA A 24 0.09 -22.27 -14.50
C ALA A 24 -0.79 -21.29 -13.71
N THR A 25 -1.45 -21.78 -12.66
CA THR A 25 -1.98 -20.93 -11.61
C THR A 25 -0.80 -20.15 -11.03
N GLN A 26 -0.62 -18.93 -11.52
CA GLN A 26 0.31 -17.97 -10.96
C GLN A 26 -0.27 -17.53 -9.62
N ARG A 27 -0.03 -18.32 -8.57
CA ARG A 27 -0.12 -17.84 -7.20
C ARG A 27 0.98 -16.79 -7.06
N SER A 28 0.64 -15.54 -7.36
CA SER A 28 1.43 -14.39 -6.96
C SER A 28 1.42 -14.36 -5.43
N ALA A 29 2.35 -15.10 -4.82
CA ALA A 29 2.84 -14.74 -3.51
C ALA A 29 3.56 -13.40 -3.71
N GLY A 30 2.84 -12.30 -3.52
CA GLY A 30 3.49 -11.01 -3.37
C GLY A 30 4.44 -11.18 -2.19
N SER A 31 5.75 -11.21 -2.47
CA SER A 31 6.72 -11.17 -1.39
C SER A 31 6.40 -9.94 -0.55
N PRO A 32 6.31 -10.06 0.80
CA PRO A 32 6.27 -8.88 1.62
C PRO A 32 7.52 -8.06 1.24
N VAL A 33 7.32 -6.79 0.92
CA VAL A 33 8.43 -5.89 0.62
C VAL A 33 9.26 -5.81 1.90
N VAL A 34 10.35 -6.57 1.95
CA VAL A 34 11.35 -6.47 3.01
C VAL A 34 12.13 -5.21 2.74
N MET A 35 11.75 -4.14 3.42
CA MET A 35 12.47 -2.88 3.37
C MET A 35 13.86 -3.13 3.97
N ASP A 36 14.90 -2.92 3.16
CA ASP A 36 16.28 -3.04 3.61
C ASP A 36 16.47 -2.13 4.84
N ARG A 37 17.06 -2.67 5.91
CA ARG A 37 17.24 -1.99 7.19
C ARG A 37 18.43 -1.03 7.09
N GLY A 38 18.46 -0.24 6.01
CA GLY A 38 19.48 0.75 5.70
C GLY A 38 19.18 2.04 6.43
N SER A 39 19.98 2.29 7.48
CA SER A 39 19.95 3.40 8.43
C SER A 39 18.63 3.55 9.20
N SER A 40 18.73 3.64 10.52
CA SER A 40 17.64 4.05 11.42
C SER A 40 17.17 5.46 11.03
N TRP A 41 16.23 5.57 10.08
CA TRP A 41 15.56 6.83 9.78
C TRP A 41 14.66 7.16 10.97
N ASP A 42 14.81 8.37 11.51
CA ASP A 42 14.21 8.78 12.78
C ASP A 42 12.68 8.89 12.68
N THR A 43 12.00 7.75 12.87
CA THR A 43 10.55 7.65 13.01
C THR A 43 10.03 8.42 14.22
N ALA A 44 10.90 8.81 15.18
CA ALA A 44 10.48 9.62 16.31
C ALA A 44 9.96 10.99 15.88
N SER A 45 10.46 11.55 14.78
CA SER A 45 10.00 12.83 14.24
C SER A 45 8.53 12.82 13.81
N ILE A 46 7.99 11.67 13.38
CA ILE A 46 6.61 11.50 12.91
C ILE A 46 5.73 10.67 13.85
N ALA A 47 6.31 10.12 14.90
CA ALA A 47 5.56 9.40 15.92
C ALA A 47 4.52 10.32 16.60
N GLY A 48 3.42 9.73 17.04
CA GLY A 48 2.27 10.44 17.61
C GLY A 48 0.94 9.98 17.02
N VAL A 49 -0.10 10.73 17.37
CA VAL A 49 -1.47 10.52 16.89
C VAL A 49 -1.79 11.57 15.83
N TRP A 50 -2.27 11.08 14.70
CA TRP A 50 -2.69 11.86 13.55
C TRP A 50 -4.17 11.61 13.32
N GLU A 51 -4.94 12.67 13.13
CA GLU A 51 -6.38 12.58 12.92
C GLU A 51 -6.77 13.40 11.69
N GLY A 52 -7.77 12.92 10.96
CA GLY A 52 -8.29 13.65 9.81
C GLY A 52 -9.29 12.83 9.03
N GLU A 53 -9.42 13.15 7.75
CA GLU A 53 -10.52 12.67 6.91
C GLU A 53 -10.02 12.17 5.55
N VAL A 54 -10.67 11.09 5.10
CA VAL A 54 -10.56 10.55 3.75
C VAL A 54 -11.79 11.02 2.99
N TRP A 55 -11.55 11.84 1.98
CA TRP A 55 -12.53 12.44 1.11
C TRP A 55 -12.51 11.74 -0.23
N GLU A 56 -13.67 11.32 -0.69
CA GLU A 56 -13.78 10.90 -2.06
C GLU A 56 -13.61 12.10 -3.00
N MET A 57 -12.71 11.97 -3.99
CA MET A 57 -12.56 13.01 -5.00
C MET A 57 -13.80 13.03 -5.89
N PRO A 58 -14.42 14.21 -6.11
CA PRO A 58 -15.68 14.29 -6.82
C PRO A 58 -15.55 13.86 -8.28
N THR A 59 -16.11 12.69 -8.57
CA THR A 59 -16.52 12.29 -9.92
C THR A 59 -18.05 12.32 -10.08
N HIS A 60 -18.79 12.31 -8.96
CA HIS A 60 -20.25 12.37 -8.88
C HIS A 60 -20.73 13.26 -7.70
N TYR A 61 -22.02 13.61 -7.67
CA TYR A 61 -22.66 14.47 -6.66
C TYR A 61 -22.61 13.91 -5.20
N LEU A 62 -22.23 12.65 -5.03
CA LEU A 62 -22.13 11.98 -3.73
C LEU A 62 -20.65 11.82 -3.33
N GLN A 63 -20.20 12.61 -2.37
CA GLN A 63 -18.87 12.51 -1.78
C GLN A 63 -18.93 11.70 -0.49
N GLY A 64 -18.26 10.54 -0.48
CA GLY A 64 -18.03 9.82 0.77
C GLY A 64 -16.98 10.53 1.62
N VAL A 65 -17.20 10.54 2.94
CA VAL A 65 -16.24 11.06 3.92
C VAL A 65 -16.07 10.04 5.03
N ARG A 66 -14.83 9.79 5.44
CA ARG A 66 -14.50 8.88 6.54
C ARG A 66 -13.44 9.51 7.44
N ARG A 67 -13.68 9.48 8.75
CA ARG A 67 -12.70 9.90 9.74
C ARG A 67 -11.68 8.80 9.99
N ILE A 68 -10.42 9.18 10.01
CA ILE A 68 -9.28 8.30 10.23
C ILE A 68 -8.47 8.81 11.42
N THR A 69 -8.09 7.88 12.27
CA THR A 69 -7.03 8.06 13.28
C THR A 69 -5.87 7.17 12.90
N LEU A 70 -4.68 7.74 12.76
CA LEU A 70 -3.42 7.05 12.53
C LEU A 70 -2.53 7.23 13.76
N ASN A 71 -2.16 6.13 14.39
CA ASN A 71 -1.21 6.10 15.49
C ASN A 71 0.13 5.58 14.98
N ILE A 72 1.20 6.34 15.19
CA ILE A 72 2.57 5.98 14.84
C ILE A 72 3.40 5.91 16.12
N SER A 73 3.92 4.71 16.41
CA SER A 73 4.84 4.46 17.51
C SER A 73 6.27 4.85 17.15
N ARG A 74 7.09 5.16 18.16
CA ARG A 74 8.49 5.57 17.96
C ARG A 74 9.32 4.48 17.27
N ASP A 75 8.97 3.22 17.45
CA ASP A 75 9.60 2.06 16.82
C ASP A 75 9.20 1.85 15.34
N GLY A 76 8.37 2.74 14.78
CA GLY A 76 7.91 2.66 13.40
C GLY A 76 6.71 1.73 13.19
N ARG A 77 6.13 1.14 14.24
CA ARG A 77 4.83 0.48 14.14
C ARG A 77 3.72 1.51 14.00
N TRP A 78 2.70 1.16 13.24
CA TRP A 78 1.54 2.04 13.06
C TRP A 78 0.24 1.25 13.00
N THR A 79 -0.84 1.92 13.41
CA THR A 79 -2.21 1.42 13.33
C THR A 79 -3.13 2.53 12.85
N ALA A 80 -4.06 2.20 11.95
CA ALA A 80 -5.10 3.09 11.49
C ALA A 80 -6.47 2.56 11.88
N THR A 81 -7.32 3.49 12.33
CA THR A 81 -8.65 3.21 12.84
C THR A 81 -9.65 4.09 12.09
N SER A 82 -10.74 3.49 11.64
CA SER A 82 -11.88 4.17 11.03
C SER A 82 -13.14 3.76 11.79
N ALA A 83 -13.97 4.73 12.21
CA ALA A 83 -15.19 4.47 12.98
C ALA A 83 -14.97 3.53 14.19
N GLY A 84 -13.85 3.69 14.91
CA GLY A 84 -13.50 2.87 16.08
C GLY A 84 -12.97 1.47 15.77
N THR A 85 -12.86 1.06 14.50
CA THR A 85 -12.36 -0.25 14.10
C THR A 85 -11.00 -0.13 13.42
N THR A 86 -10.03 -0.97 13.81
CA THR A 86 -8.73 -1.05 13.13
C THR A 86 -8.94 -1.54 11.70
N CYS A 87 -8.50 -0.71 10.74
CA CYS A 87 -8.68 -0.96 9.31
C CYS A 87 -7.34 -1.13 8.57
N ALA A 88 -6.21 -0.78 9.19
CA ALA A 88 -4.89 -1.10 8.67
C ALA A 88 -3.82 -1.04 9.77
N SER A 89 -2.74 -1.79 9.61
CA SER A 89 -1.61 -1.76 10.53
C SER A 89 -0.32 -2.30 9.89
N GLY A 90 0.82 -1.94 10.46
CA GLY A 90 2.09 -2.51 10.06
C GLY A 90 3.29 -1.73 10.54
N THR A 91 4.31 -1.67 9.70
CA THR A 91 5.56 -0.93 9.93
C THR A 91 5.76 0.09 8.83
N LEU A 92 6.33 1.23 9.16
CA LEU A 92 6.60 2.29 8.20
C LEU A 92 8.09 2.46 7.91
N SER A 93 8.37 3.22 6.87
CA SER A 93 9.69 3.81 6.63
C SER A 93 9.54 5.28 6.22
N VAL A 94 10.58 6.08 6.43
CA VAL A 94 10.58 7.50 6.07
C VAL A 94 11.72 7.79 5.11
N ARG A 95 11.44 8.55 4.04
CA ARG A 95 12.42 9.01 3.04
C ARG A 95 12.16 10.48 2.72
N GLY A 96 12.89 11.38 3.37
CA GLY A 96 12.59 12.81 3.31
C GLY A 96 11.20 13.09 3.86
N SER A 97 10.34 13.75 3.07
CA SER A 97 8.94 13.99 3.42
C SER A 97 8.02 12.80 3.11
N LEU A 98 8.49 11.75 2.44
CA LEU A 98 7.67 10.59 2.10
C LEU A 98 7.66 9.57 3.23
N VAL A 99 6.48 9.20 3.72
CA VAL A 99 6.28 8.11 4.67
C VAL A 99 5.64 6.94 3.93
N VAL A 100 6.32 5.80 3.90
CA VAL A 100 5.84 4.56 3.28
C VAL A 100 5.20 3.71 4.37
N LEU A 101 3.93 3.36 4.19
CA LEU A 101 3.10 2.62 5.13
C LEU A 101 2.99 1.16 4.68
N GLY A 102 3.95 0.35 5.11
CA GLY A 102 3.93 -1.10 4.89
C GLY A 102 2.97 -1.80 5.85
N GLY A 103 2.51 -2.98 5.45
CA GLY A 103 1.63 -3.82 6.27
C GLY A 103 0.26 -4.09 5.63
N GLU A 104 -0.64 -4.60 6.45
CA GLU A 104 -1.93 -5.15 6.04
C GLU A 104 -3.04 -4.10 6.14
N ARG A 105 -4.05 -4.23 5.27
CA ARG A 105 -5.27 -3.42 5.27
C ARG A 105 -6.46 -4.36 5.37
N THR A 106 -7.29 -4.15 6.37
CA THR A 106 -8.45 -5.00 6.68
C THR A 106 -9.74 -4.33 6.22
N GLY A 107 -10.66 -5.13 5.71
CA GLY A 107 -11.98 -4.67 5.25
C GLY A 107 -12.08 -4.47 3.73
N PRO A 108 -13.30 -4.25 3.21
CA PRO A 108 -13.55 -4.11 1.78
C PRO A 108 -13.04 -2.79 1.20
N ASP A 109 -12.75 -1.81 2.06
CA ASP A 109 -12.31 -0.48 1.68
C ASP A 109 -10.90 -0.23 2.23
N PHE A 110 -9.93 0.06 1.36
CA PHE A 110 -8.61 0.48 1.82
C PHE A 110 -8.74 1.82 2.56
N CYS A 111 -8.65 1.80 3.88
CA CYS A 111 -8.80 3.02 4.67
C CYS A 111 -7.53 3.90 4.65
N MET A 112 -6.39 3.33 4.24
CA MET A 112 -5.09 3.99 4.25
C MET A 112 -4.32 3.76 2.94
N PRO A 113 -3.66 4.80 2.40
CA PRO A 113 -2.74 4.67 1.27
C PRO A 113 -1.48 3.88 1.64
N TYR A 114 -0.67 3.52 0.64
CA TYR A 114 0.66 2.92 0.83
C TYR A 114 1.74 3.95 1.15
N SER A 115 1.48 5.22 0.91
CA SER A 115 2.40 6.30 1.28
C SER A 115 1.66 7.60 1.52
N VAL A 116 2.22 8.44 2.38
CA VAL A 116 1.77 9.81 2.62
C VAL A 116 2.95 10.77 2.54
N ALA A 117 2.73 11.97 2.02
CA ALA A 117 3.66 13.07 2.18
C ALA A 117 3.43 13.71 3.55
N SER A 118 4.50 13.92 4.31
CA SER A 118 4.50 14.51 5.64
C SER A 118 5.28 15.83 5.62
N SER A 119 4.62 16.92 6.02
CA SER A 119 5.23 18.24 6.19
C SER A 119 4.48 19.01 7.27
N ASP A 120 5.20 19.73 8.13
CA ASP A 120 4.64 20.74 9.04
C ASP A 120 3.44 20.26 9.88
N GLY A 121 3.53 19.06 10.45
CA GLY A 121 2.47 18.49 11.27
C GLY A 121 1.22 18.06 10.49
N ARG A 122 1.32 17.95 9.16
CA ARG A 122 0.29 17.40 8.28
C ARG A 122 0.81 16.22 7.48
N MET A 123 -0.10 15.29 7.16
CA MET A 123 0.13 14.21 6.22
C MET A 123 -0.97 14.18 5.18
N ASN A 124 -0.61 14.07 3.91
CA ASN A 124 -1.59 13.97 2.83
C ASN A 124 -1.19 12.92 1.79
N ALA A 125 -2.19 12.42 1.07
CA ALA A 125 -2.01 11.60 -0.12
C ALA A 125 -3.29 11.60 -0.96
N VAL A 126 -3.13 11.17 -2.21
CA VAL A 126 -4.22 10.70 -3.06
C VAL A 126 -4.03 9.22 -3.30
N PHE A 127 -5.11 8.44 -3.22
CA PHE A 127 -5.06 7.00 -3.40
C PHE A 127 -6.40 6.42 -3.84
N GLU A 128 -6.35 5.25 -4.46
CA GLU A 128 -7.54 4.48 -4.83
C GLU A 128 -8.09 3.72 -3.61
N THR A 129 -9.39 3.84 -3.40
CA THR A 129 -10.13 3.14 -2.34
C THR A 129 -11.55 2.86 -2.83
N SER A 130 -12.42 2.39 -1.94
CA SER A 130 -13.84 2.23 -2.22
C SER A 130 -14.71 2.89 -1.17
N PHE A 131 -15.80 3.53 -1.58
CA PHE A 131 -16.82 4.08 -0.69
C PHE A 131 -18.14 3.38 -0.98
N LYS A 132 -18.82 2.79 0.00
CA LYS A 132 -20.10 2.09 -0.26
C LYS A 132 -20.01 1.07 -1.42
N ALA A 133 -18.93 0.29 -1.46
CA ALA A 133 -18.66 -0.74 -2.48
C ALA A 133 -18.41 -0.25 -3.93
N ARG A 134 -18.14 1.05 -4.14
CA ARG A 134 -17.69 1.59 -5.45
C ARG A 134 -16.26 2.10 -5.35
N GLN A 135 -15.43 1.75 -6.33
CA GLN A 135 -14.06 2.24 -6.43
C GLN A 135 -14.06 3.75 -6.73
N ALA A 136 -13.14 4.47 -6.10
CA ALA A 136 -12.95 5.90 -6.29
C ALA A 136 -11.54 6.32 -5.88
N SER A 137 -11.04 7.37 -6.53
CA SER A 137 -9.90 8.13 -6.02
C SER A 137 -10.32 8.91 -4.79
N ALA A 138 -9.49 8.91 -3.76
CA ALA A 138 -9.70 9.62 -2.52
C ALA A 138 -8.48 10.41 -2.12
N MET A 139 -8.72 11.53 -1.46
CA MET A 139 -7.69 12.31 -0.79
C MET A 139 -7.76 12.02 0.71
N ILE A 140 -6.62 11.79 1.33
CA ILE A 140 -6.48 11.77 2.78
C ILE A 140 -5.73 13.01 3.22
N ASP A 141 -6.21 13.65 4.28
CA ASP A 141 -5.51 14.72 4.97
C ASP A 141 -5.59 14.47 6.48
N LEU A 142 -4.43 14.41 7.12
CA LEU A 142 -4.28 14.16 8.54
C LEU A 142 -3.49 15.30 9.17
N GLN A 143 -3.86 15.66 10.39
CA GLN A 143 -3.15 16.61 11.23
C GLN A 143 -2.66 15.90 12.49
N ARG A 144 -1.45 16.23 12.94
CA ARG A 144 -0.93 15.73 14.21
C ARG A 144 -1.70 16.40 15.36
N VAL A 145 -2.38 15.59 16.16
CA VAL A 145 -3.16 16.05 17.33
C VAL A 145 -2.47 15.75 18.64
N ARG A 146 -1.54 14.79 18.66
CA ARG A 146 -0.76 14.45 19.86
C ARG A 146 0.63 13.98 19.48
N GLU A 147 1.63 14.51 20.19
CA GLU A 147 2.97 13.95 20.16
C GLU A 147 3.03 12.58 20.85
N PRO A 148 4.03 11.73 20.54
CA PRO A 148 4.09 10.39 21.10
C PRO A 148 4.30 10.50 22.61
N MET A 149 3.36 9.94 23.37
CA MET A 149 3.45 9.87 24.83
C MET A 149 4.78 9.21 25.19
N PRO A 150 5.59 9.78 26.11
CA PRO A 150 6.78 9.10 26.59
C PRO A 150 6.36 7.74 27.13
N GLU A 151 7.05 6.69 26.70
CA GLU A 151 6.85 5.34 27.22
C GLU A 151 6.96 5.45 28.75
N ALA A 152 5.89 5.08 29.45
CA ALA A 152 5.90 5.11 30.90
C ALA A 152 7.09 4.26 31.33
N ALA A 153 8.09 4.90 31.93
CA ALA A 153 9.22 4.20 32.52
C ALA A 153 8.63 3.12 33.40
N GLN A 154 8.83 1.86 33.04
CA GLN A 154 8.52 0.74 33.91
C GLN A 154 9.34 1.01 35.17
N GLY A 155 8.67 1.53 36.20
CA GLY A 155 9.28 1.78 37.49
C GLY A 155 9.90 0.47 37.97
N PRO A 156 11.07 0.50 38.60
CA PRO A 156 11.74 -0.72 39.01
C PRO A 156 10.78 -1.55 39.86
N THR A 157 10.56 -2.80 39.44
CA THR A 157 9.95 -3.83 40.28
C THR A 157 10.89 -4.01 41.47
N GLN A 158 10.54 -3.38 42.59
CA GLN A 158 11.31 -3.51 43.81
C GLN A 158 10.98 -4.88 44.46
N PRO A 159 11.98 -5.63 44.94
CA PRO A 159 11.80 -6.96 45.54
C PRO A 159 11.01 -6.95 46.84
#